data_AF-A0A941AMU5-F1
#
_entry.id   AF-A0A941AMU5-F1
#
_cell.length_a   1.000
_cell.length_b   1.000
_cell.length_c   1.000
_cell.angle_alpha   90.00
_cell.angle_beta   90.00
_cell.angle_gamma   90.00
#
_symmetry.space_group_name_H-M   'P 1'
#
loop_
_entity.id
_entity.type
_entity.pdbx_description
1 polymer ?
#
loop_
_entity_poly.entity_id
_entity_poly.type
_entity_poly.pdbx_seq_one_letter_code
_entity_poly.pdbx_strand_id
1 'polypeptide(L)'
;MLKLTSEEQRMIRLFILLTISRKALETDWIQLEKASLRLQDPYLELTRATLDRISKEMSEIKQYMFRHQMKVEKQKNDGLFTEYFYHCRGYSGSMRILNTHLKNQVHDYITSCFTTISRPS
;
A
#
# COMPACT_ATOMS: atom_id res chain seq x y z
N MET A 1 -4.42 20.90 21.95
CA MET A 1 -4.98 19.73 21.24
C MET A 1 -3.81 18.96 20.64
N LEU A 2 -3.53 17.74 21.10
CA LEU A 2 -2.43 16.93 20.55
C LEU A 2 -2.85 16.42 19.16
N LYS A 3 -2.19 16.95 18.13
CA LYS A 3 -2.41 16.58 16.72
C LYS A 3 -1.39 15.50 16.35
N LEU A 4 -1.76 14.60 15.43
CA LEU A 4 -0.79 13.68 14.83
C LEU A 4 0.42 14.47 14.32
N THR A 5 1.61 14.00 14.66
CA THR A 5 2.86 14.51 14.11
C THR A 5 2.91 14.28 12.59
N SER A 6 3.73 15.05 11.88
CA SER A 6 3.92 14.88 10.44
C SER A 6 4.35 13.46 10.07
N GLU A 7 5.20 12.85 10.90
CA GLU A 7 5.66 11.48 10.71
C GLU A 7 4.55 10.44 10.93
N GLU A 8 3.73 10.58 11.97
CA GLU A 8 2.60 9.66 12.17
C GLU A 8 1.59 9.75 11.02
N GLN A 9 1.32 10.97 10.53
CA GLN A 9 0.47 11.14 9.35
C GLN A 9 1.08 10.49 8.10
N ARG A 10 2.40 10.61 7.92
CA ARG A 10 3.12 9.97 6.81
C ARG A 10 3.03 8.45 6.91
N MET A 11 3.22 7.88 8.11
CA MET A 11 3.16 6.43 8.32
C MET A 11 1.75 5.86 8.10
N ILE A 12 0.70 6.58 8.49
CA ILE A 12 -0.69 6.22 8.17
C ILE A 12 -0.89 6.20 6.66
N ARG A 13 -0.47 7.26 5.94
CA ARG A 13 -0.63 7.33 4.48
C ARG A 13 0.14 6.22 3.76
N LEU A 14 1.39 5.95 4.18
CA LEU A 14 2.20 4.87 3.62
C LEU A 14 1.59 3.50 3.88
N PHE A 15 1.09 3.24 5.11
CA PHE A 15 0.40 1.99 5.42
C PHE A 15 -0.81 1.76 4.51
N ILE A 16 -1.61 2.81 4.29
CA ILE A 16 -2.78 2.75 3.41
C ILE A 16 -2.33 2.49 1.96
N LEU A 17 -1.38 3.27 1.45
CA LEU A 17 -0.84 3.11 0.10
C LEU A 17 -0.37 1.67 -0.14
N LEU A 18 0.52 1.14 0.69
CA LEU A 18 1.06 -0.21 0.52
C LEU A 18 -0.02 -1.29 0.65
N THR A 19 -0.99 -1.10 1.55
CA THR A 19 -2.11 -2.05 1.68
C THR A 19 -2.92 -2.14 0.39
N ILE A 20 -3.19 -1.00 -0.26
CA ILE A 20 -3.92 -0.99 -1.53
C ILE A 20 -3.05 -1.49 -2.68
N SER A 21 -1.77 -1.11 -2.75
CA SER A 21 -0.82 -1.60 -3.76
C SER A 21 -0.69 -3.13 -3.71
N ARG A 22 -0.54 -3.69 -2.50
CA ARG A 22 -0.48 -5.13 -2.29
C ARG A 22 -1.74 -5.83 -2.79
N LYS A 23 -2.92 -5.34 -2.39
CA LYS A 23 -4.20 -5.95 -2.80
C LYS A 23 -4.41 -5.90 -4.32
N ALA A 24 -4.00 -4.80 -4.96
CA ALA A 24 -4.05 -4.67 -6.41
C ALA A 24 -3.16 -5.73 -7.07
N LEU A 25 -1.90 -5.84 -6.66
CA LEU A 25 -0.96 -6.83 -7.22
C LEU A 25 -1.34 -8.28 -6.89
N GLU A 26 -1.91 -8.57 -5.72
CA GLU A 26 -2.44 -9.91 -5.41
C GLU A 26 -3.58 -10.29 -6.37
N THR A 27 -4.43 -9.32 -6.71
CA THR A 27 -5.51 -9.53 -7.69
C THR A 27 -4.93 -9.74 -9.08
N ASP A 28 -3.99 -8.89 -9.50
CA ASP A 28 -3.35 -8.97 -10.81
C ASP A 28 -2.56 -10.26 -10.97
N TRP A 29 -1.87 -10.73 -9.93
CA TRP A 29 -1.17 -12.01 -9.93
C TRP A 29 -2.11 -13.18 -10.27
N ILE A 30 -3.29 -13.24 -9.64
CA ILE A 30 -4.31 -14.27 -9.92
C ILE A 30 -4.81 -14.18 -11.36
N GLN A 31 -4.94 -12.97 -11.91
CA GLN A 31 -5.35 -12.78 -13.31
C GLN A 31 -4.25 -13.18 -14.28
N LEU A 32 -3.00 -12.82 -13.99
CA LEU A 32 -1.83 -13.21 -14.77
C LEU A 32 -1.65 -14.73 -14.80
N GLU A 33 -1.87 -15.42 -13.67
CA GLU A 33 -1.81 -16.88 -13.57
C GLU A 33 -2.85 -17.57 -14.46
N LYS A 34 -3.99 -16.92 -14.71
CA LYS A 34 -5.05 -17.44 -15.58
C LYS A 34 -4.92 -17.01 -17.04
N ALA A 35 -4.08 -16.03 -17.32
CA ALA A 35 -3.96 -15.44 -18.65
C ALA A 35 -3.12 -16.33 -19.59
N SER A 36 -3.57 -16.49 -20.83
CA SER A 36 -2.80 -17.19 -21.86
C SER A 36 -1.74 -16.26 -22.46
N LEU A 37 -0.63 -16.06 -21.72
CA LEU A 37 0.47 -15.19 -22.11
C LEU A 37 1.68 -16.02 -22.56
N ARG A 38 2.34 -15.60 -23.64
CA ARG A 38 3.56 -16.26 -24.15
C ARG A 38 4.74 -16.22 -23.16
N LEU A 39 4.75 -15.22 -22.27
CA LEU A 39 5.81 -14.98 -21.27
C LEU A 39 5.19 -14.86 -19.87
N GLN A 40 4.33 -15.82 -19.50
CA GLN A 40 3.61 -15.78 -18.23
C GLN A 40 4.55 -15.79 -17.01
N ASP A 41 5.53 -16.70 -16.97
CA ASP A 41 6.41 -16.88 -15.80
C ASP A 41 7.21 -15.60 -15.46
N PRO A 42 7.87 -14.90 -16.41
CA PRO A 42 8.54 -13.64 -16.10
C PRO A 42 7.64 -12.58 -15.47
N TYR A 43 6.36 -12.48 -15.90
CA TYR A 43 5.42 -11.53 -15.30
C TYR A 43 4.97 -11.94 -13.90
N LEU A 44 4.75 -13.23 -13.66
CA LEU A 44 4.45 -13.77 -12.34
C LEU A 44 5.61 -13.55 -11.37
N GLU A 45 6.85 -13.80 -11.79
CA GLU A 45 8.05 -13.58 -10.97
C GLU A 45 8.28 -12.10 -10.67
N LEU A 46 8.12 -11.20 -11.66
CA LEU A 46 8.19 -9.75 -11.44
C LEU A 46 7.14 -9.29 -10.40
N THR A 47 5.93 -9.80 -10.51
CA THR A 47 4.82 -9.47 -9.62
C THR A 47 5.07 -10.01 -8.22
N ARG A 48 5.53 -11.27 -8.09
CA ARG A 48 5.90 -11.90 -6.82
C ARG A 48 7.02 -11.15 -6.12
N ALA A 49 8.11 -10.83 -6.82
CA ALA A 49 9.23 -10.07 -6.26
C ALA A 49 8.78 -8.70 -5.72
N THR A 50 7.83 -8.06 -6.41
CA THR A 50 7.26 -6.78 -5.95
C THR A 50 6.35 -6.95 -4.75
N LEU A 51 5.53 -8.02 -4.68
CA LEU A 51 4.74 -8.36 -3.49
C LEU A 51 5.62 -8.65 -2.27
N ASP A 52 6.76 -9.32 -2.46
CA ASP A 52 7.74 -9.57 -1.40
C ASP A 52 8.37 -8.26 -0.90
N ARG A 53 8.72 -7.35 -1.81
CA ARG A 53 9.20 -6.01 -1.46
C ARG A 53 8.16 -5.23 -0.65
N ILE A 54 6.91 -5.18 -1.11
CA ILE A 54 5.82 -4.52 -0.38
C ILE A 54 5.65 -5.15 1.01
N SER A 55 5.74 -6.47 1.12
CA SER A 55 5.61 -7.17 2.40
C SER A 55 6.71 -6.78 3.39
N LYS A 56 7.95 -6.60 2.92
CA LYS A 56 9.07 -6.09 3.73
C LYS A 56 8.81 -4.65 4.20
N GLU A 57 8.48 -3.74 3.27
CA GLU A 57 8.18 -2.34 3.60
C GLU A 57 7.00 -2.21 4.57
N MET A 58 5.95 -3.02 4.38
CA MET A 58 4.81 -3.07 5.30
C MET A 58 5.19 -3.58 6.69
N SER A 59 6.14 -4.53 6.79
CA SER A 59 6.62 -5.04 8.08
C SER A 59 7.28 -3.92 8.91
N GLU A 60 8.14 -3.12 8.27
CA GLU A 60 8.80 -1.96 8.89
C GLU A 60 7.78 -0.92 9.37
N ILE A 61 6.80 -0.60 8.51
CA ILE A 61 5.72 0.33 8.85
C ILE A 61 4.89 -0.20 10.01
N LYS A 62 4.50 -1.47 10.00
CA LYS A 62 3.74 -2.09 11.10
C LYS A 62 4.54 -2.08 12.40
N GLN A 63 5.83 -2.34 12.35
CA GLN A 63 6.70 -2.30 13.53
C GLN A 63 6.80 -0.88 14.11
N TYR A 64 6.87 0.15 13.26
CA TYR A 64 6.78 1.54 13.70
C TYR A 64 5.41 1.82 14.33
N MET A 65 4.33 1.50 13.61
CA MET A 65 2.97 1.75 14.08
C MET A 65 2.71 1.08 15.43
N PHE A 66 3.17 -0.15 15.62
CA PHE A 66 3.09 -0.84 16.90
C PHE A 66 3.81 -0.10 18.02
N ARG A 67 5.08 0.29 17.80
CA ARG A 67 5.89 1.05 18.77
C ARG A 67 5.27 2.40 19.15
N HIS A 68 4.55 3.02 18.22
CA HIS A 68 3.87 4.30 18.41
C HIS A 68 2.38 4.17 18.77
N GLN A 69 1.91 2.97 19.13
CA GLN A 69 0.51 2.70 19.51
C GLN A 69 -0.51 3.16 18.46
N MET A 70 -0.15 2.99 17.18
CA MET A 70 -0.93 3.39 16.02
C MET A 70 -1.74 2.21 15.48
N LYS A 71 -3.01 2.46 15.15
CA LYS A 71 -3.87 1.54 14.40
C LYS A 71 -4.64 2.33 13.34
N VAL A 72 -4.89 1.71 12.20
CA VAL A 72 -5.63 2.30 11.07
C VAL A 72 -6.61 1.27 10.54
N GLU A 73 -7.86 1.67 10.39
CA GLU A 73 -8.97 0.83 9.95
C GLU A 73 -9.73 1.54 8.83
N LYS A 74 -10.05 0.80 7.76
CA LYS A 74 -10.90 1.31 6.68
C LYS A 74 -12.35 1.33 7.16
N GLN A 75 -13.02 2.47 6.99
CA GLN A 75 -14.40 2.69 7.44
C GLN A 75 -15.34 2.73 6.21
N LYS A 76 -15.66 3.93 5.74
CA LYS A 76 -16.66 4.17 4.69
C LYS A 76 -15.99 4.52 3.38
N ASN A 77 -16.55 4.03 2.28
CA ASN A 77 -16.23 4.50 0.93
C ASN A 77 -17.51 5.06 0.32
N ASP A 78 -17.48 6.32 -0.13
CA ASP A 78 -18.63 7.03 -0.70
C ASP A 78 -18.54 7.17 -2.24
N GLY A 79 -17.64 6.40 -2.87
CA GLY A 79 -17.32 6.46 -4.29
C GLY A 79 -16.15 7.40 -4.59
N LEU A 80 -16.19 8.64 -4.09
CA LEU A 80 -15.13 9.64 -4.33
C LEU A 80 -14.00 9.54 -3.31
N PHE A 81 -14.35 9.33 -2.05
CA PHE A 81 -13.44 9.25 -0.92
C PHE A 81 -13.55 7.91 -0.20
N THR A 82 -12.45 7.51 0.43
CA THR A 82 -12.43 6.50 1.46
C THR A 82 -12.02 7.13 2.78
N GLU A 83 -12.81 6.92 3.81
CA GLU A 83 -12.50 7.32 5.18
C GLU A 83 -11.75 6.19 5.91
N TYR A 84 -10.66 6.57 6.57
CA TYR A 84 -9.85 5.71 7.42
C TYR A 84 -9.89 6.24 8.83
N PHE A 85 -10.35 5.42 9.78
CA PHE A 85 -10.25 5.74 11.20
C PHE A 85 -8.87 5.35 11.70
N TYR A 86 -8.28 6.17 12.56
CA TYR A 86 -7.01 5.88 13.19
C TYR A 86 -7.08 6.12 14.69
N HIS A 87 -6.30 5.32 15.41
CA HIS A 87 -5.99 5.51 16.82
C HIS A 87 -4.48 5.68 16.97
N CYS A 88 -4.03 6.64 17.78
CA CYS A 88 -2.63 6.87 18.09
C CYS A 88 -2.50 7.45 19.51
N ARG A 89 -1.78 6.74 20.39
CA ARG A 89 -1.45 7.22 21.76
C ARG A 89 -2.68 7.70 22.57
N GLY A 90 -3.81 7.02 22.43
CA GLY A 90 -5.07 7.37 23.12
C GLY A 90 -5.94 8.40 22.39
N TYR A 91 -5.47 8.98 21.28
CA TYR A 91 -6.24 9.86 20.43
C TYR A 91 -6.80 9.09 19.25
N SER A 92 -8.01 9.47 18.85
CA SER A 92 -8.68 8.91 17.69
C SER A 92 -9.09 10.00 16.72
N GLY A 93 -9.13 9.67 15.44
CA GLY A 93 -9.61 10.57 14.40
C GLY A 93 -9.86 9.82 13.10
N SER A 94 -10.22 10.56 12.06
CA SER A 94 -10.36 10.01 10.72
C SER A 94 -9.58 10.81 9.69
N MET A 95 -9.23 10.15 8.60
CA MET A 95 -8.61 10.71 7.41
C MET A 95 -9.46 10.35 6.20
N ARG A 96 -9.88 11.34 5.44
CA ARG A 96 -10.55 11.13 4.14
C ARG A 96 -9.52 11.21 3.03
N ILE A 97 -9.46 10.18 2.21
CA ILE A 97 -8.52 10.07 1.09
C ILE A 97 -9.33 10.03 -0.20
N LEU A 98 -8.95 10.87 -1.16
CA LEU A 98 -9.55 10.88 -2.50
C LEU A 98 -9.11 9.62 -3.25
N ASN A 99 -10.07 8.82 -3.70
CA ASN A 99 -9.81 7.51 -4.31
C ASN A 99 -8.98 7.61 -5.59
N THR A 100 -9.23 8.64 -6.41
CA THR A 100 -8.45 8.89 -7.64
C THR A 100 -7.00 9.22 -7.34
N HIS A 101 -6.74 10.04 -6.32
CA HIS A 101 -5.38 10.36 -5.91
C HIS A 101 -4.64 9.14 -5.37
N LEU A 102 -5.31 8.33 -4.53
CA LEU A 102 -4.73 7.08 -4.02
C LEU A 102 -4.42 6.10 -5.14
N LYS A 103 -5.30 5.97 -6.14
CA LYS A 103 -5.07 5.13 -7.32
C LYS A 103 -3.84 5.59 -8.11
N ASN A 104 -3.67 6.90 -8.30
CA ASN A 104 -2.49 7.44 -8.98
C ASN A 104 -1.21 7.14 -8.19
N GLN A 105 -1.23 7.30 -6.86
CA GLN A 105 -0.08 6.95 -6.02
C GLN A 105 0.26 5.45 -6.08
N VAL A 106 -0.74 4.57 -6.11
CA VAL A 106 -0.54 3.12 -6.28
C VAL A 106 0.13 2.84 -7.62
N HIS A 107 -0.37 3.46 -8.70
CA HIS A 107 0.21 3.34 -10.04
C HIS A 107 1.68 3.78 -10.05
N ASP A 108 1.99 4.96 -9.52
CA ASP A 108 3.35 5.50 -9.50
C ASP A 108 4.29 4.63 -8.66
N TYR A 109 3.82 4.15 -7.51
CA TYR A 109 4.56 3.24 -6.65
C TYR A 109 4.89 1.92 -7.36
N ILE A 110 3.90 1.25 -7.96
CA ILE A 110 4.11 -0.02 -8.67
C ILE A 110 5.03 0.19 -9.88
N THR A 111 4.82 1.25 -10.65
CA THR A 111 5.69 1.61 -11.79
C THR A 111 7.14 1.78 -11.35
N SER A 112 7.37 2.47 -10.23
CA SER A 112 8.73 2.65 -9.69
C SER A 112 9.36 1.30 -9.31
N CYS A 113 8.59 0.36 -8.77
CA CYS A 113 9.07 -0.98 -8.44
C CYS A 113 9.48 -1.76 -9.69
N PHE A 114 8.68 -1.70 -10.75
CA PHE A 114 8.92 -2.45 -11.99
C PHE A 114 10.00 -1.84 -12.88
N THR A 115 10.25 -0.54 -12.79
CA THR A 115 11.22 0.14 -13.67
C THR A 115 12.63 0.21 -13.09
N THR A 116 12.80 -0.08 -11.79
CA THR A 116 14.13 -0.12 -11.13
C THR A 116 14.87 -1.45 -11.39
N ILE A 117 14.78 -2.01 -12.60
CA ILE A 117 15.37 -3.33 -12.90
C ILE A 117 16.90 -3.23 -12.89
N SER A 118 17.52 -3.93 -11.92
CA SER A 118 18.93 -4.31 -11.93
C SER A 118 19.22 -5.10 -13.21
N ARG A 119 20.12 -4.58 -14.06
CA ARG A 119 20.48 -5.24 -15.33
C ARG A 119 20.92 -6.68 -15.07
N PRO A 120 20.50 -7.66 -15.90
CA PRO A 120 21.05 -9.00 -15.84
C PRO A 120 22.56 -8.93 -16.15
N SER A 121 23.34 -9.53 -15.26
CA SER A 121 24.78 -9.80 -15.42
C SER A 121 25.03 -10.81 -16.52
#